data_AF-A0A2L0UHP3-F1
#
_entry.id   AF-A0A2L0UHP3-F1
#
_cell.length_a   1.000
_cell.length_b   1.000
_cell.length_c   1.000
_cell.angle_alpha   90.00
_cell.angle_beta   90.00
_cell.angle_gamma   90.00
#
_symmetry.space_group_name_H-M   'P 1'
#
loop_
_entity.id
_entity.type
_entity.pdbx_description
1 polymer ?
#
loop_
_entity_poly.entity_id
_entity_poly.type
_entity_poly.pdbx_seq_one_letter_code
_entity_poly.pdbx_strand_id
1 'polypeptide(L)'
;MQQPSPRGEISALVLAIIAGTAASGQDSLERLDALVGAAVHETADILYDDDLQLALFCMYELHYSGVDGAGDDWEWNPDLLRVRHRIEAAFERRVRDEVVLPELPAATSEAVCAELFRMTGEDSGPSMSRFVARSATNDQLREFLVHKSVYQLKEADPHTFAIPRLAGRAKAALVEIQADEYGNGLPARMHSALFARTMRDLGMDDTYGAYLDAAPAITLATNNLMS
;
A
#
# COMPACT_ATOMS: atom_id res chain seq x y z
N MET A 1 -8.94 8.12 -5.72
CA MET A 1 -8.96 8.25 -4.24
C MET A 1 -8.95 9.70 -3.85
N GLN A 2 -9.57 10.08 -2.72
CA GLN A 2 -9.49 11.43 -2.20
C GLN A 2 -8.03 11.87 -2.05
N GLN A 3 -7.70 13.05 -2.59
CA GLN A 3 -6.35 13.58 -2.53
C GLN A 3 -5.96 13.89 -1.06
N PRO A 4 -4.80 13.41 -0.57
CA PRO A 4 -4.31 13.73 0.76
C PRO A 4 -3.70 15.14 0.84
N SER A 5 -3.51 15.60 2.06
CA SER A 5 -2.63 16.72 2.38
C SER A 5 -1.16 16.28 2.23
N PRO A 6 -0.28 17.11 1.64
CA PRO A 6 1.14 16.79 1.58
C PRO A 6 1.76 16.79 2.98
N ARG A 7 2.74 15.91 3.20
CA ARG A 7 3.50 15.77 4.46
C ARG A 7 4.89 16.39 4.41
N GLY A 8 5.29 16.89 3.25
CA GLY A 8 6.55 17.58 3.04
C GLY A 8 6.69 18.06 1.60
N GLU A 9 7.90 18.47 1.24
CA GLU A 9 8.19 19.06 -0.07
C GLU A 9 8.03 18.04 -1.20
N ILE A 10 8.34 16.77 -0.97
CA ILE A 10 8.31 15.73 -1.98
C ILE A 10 6.86 15.37 -2.32
N SER A 11 6.04 15.03 -1.32
CA SER A 11 4.62 14.72 -1.53
C SER A 11 3.85 15.92 -2.07
N ALA A 12 4.17 17.15 -1.66
CA ALA A 12 3.59 18.36 -2.25
C ALA A 12 3.90 18.47 -3.75
N LEU A 13 5.16 18.23 -4.13
CA LEU A 13 5.59 18.33 -5.52
C LEU A 13 5.01 17.18 -6.37
N VAL A 14 4.95 15.95 -5.85
CA VAL A 14 4.27 14.82 -6.51
C VAL A 14 2.82 15.17 -6.80
N LEU A 15 2.05 15.62 -5.80
CA LEU A 15 0.65 16.00 -5.96
C LEU A 15 0.48 17.13 -6.99
N ALA A 16 1.35 18.14 -6.94
CA ALA A 16 1.29 19.26 -7.90
C ALA A 16 1.60 18.83 -9.34
N ILE A 17 2.57 17.91 -9.52
CA ILE A 17 2.96 17.35 -10.83
C ILE A 17 1.81 16.52 -11.40
N ILE A 18 1.30 15.54 -10.65
CA ILE A 18 0.27 14.63 -11.15
C ILE A 18 -1.03 15.38 -11.46
N ALA A 19 -1.34 16.44 -10.71
CA ALA A 19 -2.50 17.30 -10.96
C ALA A 19 -2.31 18.32 -12.12
N GLY A 20 -1.12 18.38 -12.72
CA GLY A 20 -0.81 19.34 -13.79
C GLY A 20 -0.75 20.81 -13.32
N THR A 21 -0.64 21.04 -12.01
CA THR A 21 -0.56 22.39 -11.42
C THR A 21 0.86 22.90 -11.20
N ALA A 22 1.87 22.04 -11.42
CA ALA A 22 3.27 22.42 -11.33
C ALA A 22 3.70 23.34 -12.49
N ALA A 23 4.57 24.31 -12.21
CA ALA A 23 5.12 25.20 -13.24
C ALA A 23 6.16 24.43 -14.07
N SER A 24 5.92 24.29 -15.39
CA SER A 24 6.77 23.53 -16.33
C SER A 24 7.01 22.08 -15.88
N GLY A 25 6.36 21.12 -16.56
CA GLY A 25 6.41 19.70 -16.16
C GLY A 25 7.83 19.12 -16.05
N GLN A 26 8.73 19.48 -16.97
CA GLN A 26 10.10 18.97 -16.97
C GLN A 26 10.95 19.49 -15.80
N ASP A 27 10.93 20.80 -15.57
CA ASP A 27 11.70 21.42 -14.47
C ASP A 27 11.23 20.89 -13.10
N SER A 28 9.93 20.62 -12.98
CA SER A 28 9.33 20.08 -11.77
C SER A 28 9.76 18.62 -11.51
N LEU A 29 9.85 17.79 -12.54
CA LEU A 29 10.34 16.40 -12.43
C LEU A 29 11.84 16.34 -12.09
N GLU A 30 12.65 17.21 -12.67
CA GLU A 30 14.08 17.32 -12.33
C GLU A 30 14.29 17.75 -10.88
N ARG A 31 13.51 18.73 -10.42
CA ARG A 31 13.50 19.13 -9.00
C ARG A 31 13.07 17.99 -8.09
N LEU A 32 12.01 17.26 -8.46
CA LEU A 32 11.52 16.13 -7.68
C LEU A 32 12.60 15.06 -7.52
N ASP A 33 13.28 14.69 -8.59
CA ASP A 33 14.38 13.71 -8.54
C ASP A 33 15.54 14.17 -7.64
N ALA A 34 15.91 15.45 -7.71
CA ALA A 34 16.94 16.01 -6.85
C ALA A 34 16.54 15.94 -5.36
N LEU A 35 15.30 16.33 -5.03
CA LEU A 35 14.76 16.29 -3.66
C LEU A 35 14.70 14.86 -3.11
N VAL A 36 14.13 13.93 -3.89
CA VAL A 36 14.09 12.51 -3.51
C VAL A 36 15.50 11.96 -3.33
N GLY A 37 16.44 12.35 -4.18
CA GLY A 37 17.84 11.95 -4.08
C GLY A 37 18.51 12.36 -2.78
N ALA A 38 18.25 13.58 -2.29
CA ALA A 38 18.74 14.05 -1.00
C ALA A 38 18.01 13.36 0.17
N ALA A 39 16.67 13.34 0.14
CA ALA A 39 15.86 12.79 1.22
C ALA A 39 16.12 11.31 1.48
N VAL A 40 16.30 10.50 0.43
CA VAL A 40 16.66 9.07 0.59
C VAL A 40 18.01 8.88 1.28
N HIS A 41 18.94 9.84 1.17
CA HIS A 41 20.23 9.79 1.85
C HIS A 41 20.16 10.32 3.29
N GLU A 42 19.30 11.31 3.53
CA GLU A 42 19.21 12.04 4.80
C GLU A 42 18.19 11.44 5.78
N THR A 43 17.21 10.67 5.28
CA THR A 43 16.17 10.07 6.12
C THR A 43 16.76 9.12 7.16
N ALA A 44 16.29 9.23 8.41
CA ALA A 44 16.76 8.38 9.51
C ALA A 44 16.24 6.94 9.36
N ASP A 45 14.98 6.79 8.94
CA ASP A 45 14.37 5.52 8.61
C ASP A 45 13.20 5.73 7.63
N ILE A 46 13.40 5.28 6.39
CA ILE A 46 12.39 5.42 5.33
C ILE A 46 11.07 4.71 5.66
N LEU A 47 11.03 3.71 6.55
CA LEU A 47 9.77 3.07 6.98
C LEU A 47 8.85 4.01 7.76
N TYR A 48 9.43 5.04 8.39
CA TYR A 48 8.75 6.00 9.24
C TYR A 48 8.81 7.43 8.67
N ASP A 49 9.30 7.60 7.45
CA ASP A 49 9.37 8.88 6.76
C ASP A 49 8.02 9.22 6.12
N ASP A 50 7.30 10.17 6.73
CA ASP A 50 5.96 10.58 6.31
C ASP A 50 5.91 11.14 4.88
N ASP A 51 6.93 11.90 4.46
CA ASP A 51 6.94 12.54 3.15
C ASP A 51 7.25 11.52 2.04
N LEU A 52 8.30 10.69 2.23
CA LEU A 52 8.68 9.66 1.26
C LEU A 52 7.62 8.56 1.14
N GLN A 53 7.02 8.12 2.25
CA GLN A 53 5.99 7.08 2.20
C GLN A 53 4.69 7.57 1.56
N LEU A 54 4.28 8.82 1.80
CA LEU A 54 3.12 9.39 1.13
C LEU A 54 3.38 9.62 -0.36
N ALA A 55 4.56 10.15 -0.72
CA ALA A 55 4.93 10.34 -2.11
C ALA A 55 4.92 9.01 -2.89
N LEU A 56 5.51 7.95 -2.31
CA LEU A 56 5.50 6.62 -2.89
C LEU A 56 4.08 6.05 -3.02
N PHE A 57 3.27 6.20 -1.97
CA PHE A 57 1.87 5.76 -1.98
C PHE A 57 1.09 6.42 -3.13
N CYS A 58 1.16 7.75 -3.27
CA CYS A 58 0.49 8.47 -4.36
C CYS A 58 0.96 8.01 -5.75
N MET A 59 2.25 7.71 -5.93
CA MET A 59 2.77 7.20 -7.20
C MET A 59 2.31 5.77 -7.51
N TYR A 60 2.03 4.94 -6.51
CA TYR A 60 1.41 3.63 -6.72
C TYR A 60 -0.08 3.74 -7.05
N GLU A 61 -0.81 4.67 -6.44
CA GLU A 61 -2.24 4.86 -6.67
C GLU A 61 -2.59 5.24 -8.11
N LEU A 62 -1.64 5.79 -8.87
CA LEU A 62 -1.77 6.02 -10.32
C LEU A 62 -2.05 4.73 -11.11
N HIS A 63 -1.65 3.56 -10.60
CA HIS A 63 -1.90 2.25 -11.23
C HIS A 63 -3.17 1.55 -10.73
N TYR A 64 -3.92 2.19 -9.83
CA TYR A 64 -5.19 1.68 -9.29
C TYR A 64 -6.33 2.63 -9.67
N SER A 65 -7.00 3.22 -8.67
CA SER A 65 -8.12 4.17 -8.88
C SER A 65 -7.68 5.61 -9.16
N GLY A 66 -6.37 5.89 -9.17
CA GLY A 66 -5.81 7.23 -9.29
C GLY A 66 -5.97 8.08 -8.02
N VAL A 67 -5.45 9.30 -8.07
CA VAL A 67 -5.62 10.34 -7.06
C VAL A 67 -6.53 11.43 -7.64
N ASP A 68 -7.49 11.93 -6.87
CA ASP A 68 -8.41 12.96 -7.34
C ASP A 68 -7.63 14.18 -7.86
N GLY A 69 -7.94 14.58 -9.10
CA GLY A 69 -7.24 15.67 -9.80
C GLY A 69 -6.00 15.25 -10.61
N ALA A 70 -5.49 14.03 -10.43
CA ALA A 70 -4.37 13.53 -11.24
C ALA A 70 -4.79 13.29 -12.69
N GLY A 71 -3.88 13.57 -13.64
CA GLY A 71 -4.05 13.24 -15.05
C GLY A 71 -3.65 11.80 -15.38
N ASP A 72 -4.41 11.14 -16.26
CA ASP A 72 -4.19 9.73 -16.65
C ASP A 72 -2.82 9.47 -17.30
N ASP A 73 -2.23 10.48 -17.96
CA ASP A 73 -0.94 10.38 -18.66
C ASP A 73 0.25 10.10 -17.71
N TRP A 74 0.06 10.25 -16.40
CA TRP A 74 1.11 10.05 -15.40
C TRP A 74 1.37 8.60 -15.05
N GLU A 75 0.41 7.69 -15.27
CA GLU A 75 0.53 6.26 -14.91
C GLU A 75 1.81 5.65 -15.49
N TRP A 76 2.11 5.96 -16.75
CA TRP A 76 3.26 5.39 -17.48
C TRP A 76 4.33 6.42 -17.84
N ASN A 77 4.34 7.58 -17.17
CA ASN A 77 5.34 8.60 -17.43
C ASN A 77 6.74 8.11 -17.00
N PRO A 78 7.71 7.99 -17.91
CA PRO A 78 9.00 7.36 -17.62
C PRO A 78 9.84 8.15 -16.60
N ASP A 79 9.72 9.47 -16.55
CA ASP A 79 10.47 10.30 -15.62
C ASP A 79 9.93 10.19 -14.19
N LEU A 80 8.60 10.13 -14.04
CA LEU A 80 7.98 9.87 -12.73
C LEU A 80 8.33 8.45 -12.24
N LEU A 81 8.28 7.45 -13.12
CA LEU A 81 8.68 6.07 -12.79
C LEU A 81 10.16 5.98 -12.37
N ARG A 82 11.04 6.78 -12.99
CA ARG A 82 12.45 6.88 -12.60
C ARG A 82 12.62 7.41 -11.17
N VAL A 83 11.85 8.44 -10.79
CA VAL A 83 11.84 8.96 -9.42
C VAL A 83 11.28 7.90 -8.46
N ARG A 84 10.14 7.28 -8.79
CA ARG A 84 9.53 6.23 -7.97
C ARG A 84 10.53 5.12 -7.65
N HIS A 85 11.22 4.63 -8.67
CA HIS A 85 12.23 3.58 -8.52
C HIS A 85 13.33 3.92 -7.50
N ARG A 86 13.70 5.20 -7.39
CA ARG A 86 14.71 5.64 -6.43
C ARG A 86 14.25 5.50 -4.98
N ILE A 87 12.97 5.79 -4.71
CA ILE A 87 12.35 5.57 -3.40
C ILE A 87 12.19 4.05 -3.15
N GLU A 88 11.66 3.31 -4.12
CA GLU A 88 11.48 1.85 -4.06
C GLU A 88 12.79 1.14 -3.69
N ALA A 89 13.89 1.47 -4.36
CA ALA A 89 15.17 0.81 -4.12
C ALA A 89 15.66 1.04 -2.67
N ALA A 90 15.46 2.22 -2.11
CA ALA A 90 15.82 2.50 -0.72
C ALA A 90 14.88 1.82 0.28
N PHE A 91 13.57 1.87 -0.01
CA PHE A 91 12.54 1.24 0.78
C PHE A 91 12.72 -0.28 0.84
N GLU A 92 12.91 -0.95 -0.30
CA GLU A 92 13.13 -2.40 -0.38
C GLU A 92 14.37 -2.83 0.41
N ARG A 93 15.50 -2.11 0.27
CA ARG A 93 16.71 -2.39 1.06
C ARG A 93 16.41 -2.35 2.55
N ARG A 94 15.75 -1.29 3.00
CA ARG A 94 15.41 -1.10 4.41
C ARG A 94 14.46 -2.19 4.94
N VAL A 95 13.46 -2.60 4.15
CA VAL A 95 12.56 -3.71 4.50
C VAL A 95 13.34 -5.02 4.61
N ARG A 96 14.30 -5.28 3.71
CA ARG A 96 15.16 -6.47 3.79
C ARG A 96 16.03 -6.47 5.06
N ASP A 97 16.43 -5.31 5.55
CA ASP A 97 17.20 -5.19 6.79
C ASP A 97 16.36 -5.51 8.05
N GLU A 98 15.02 -5.42 7.98
CA GLU A 98 14.12 -5.80 9.10
C GLU A 98 13.95 -7.30 9.27
N VAL A 99 14.16 -8.09 8.21
CA VAL A 99 13.80 -9.51 8.20
C VAL A 99 15.05 -10.39 8.16
N VAL A 100 15.15 -11.29 9.13
CA VAL A 100 16.13 -12.38 9.07
C VAL A 100 15.54 -13.50 8.21
N LEU A 101 16.09 -13.69 7.02
CA LEU A 101 15.67 -14.76 6.14
C LEU A 101 16.19 -16.11 6.66
N PRO A 102 15.32 -17.09 6.96
CA PRO A 102 15.75 -18.42 7.34
C PRO A 102 16.40 -19.14 6.15
N GLU A 103 17.10 -20.24 6.42
CA GLU A 103 17.51 -21.15 5.35
C GLU A 103 16.27 -21.66 4.60
N LEU A 104 16.35 -21.68 3.26
CA LEU A 104 15.25 -22.17 2.46
C LEU A 104 15.03 -23.67 2.72
N PRO A 105 13.77 -24.12 2.90
CA PRO A 105 13.48 -25.54 3.00
C PRO A 105 13.83 -26.24 1.69
N ALA A 106 13.97 -27.57 1.74
CA ALA A 106 14.08 -28.38 0.53
C ALA A 106 12.89 -28.06 -0.41
N ALA A 107 13.15 -28.06 -1.72
CA ALA A 107 12.14 -27.76 -2.74
C ALA A 107 11.14 -28.93 -2.95
N THR A 108 10.57 -29.44 -1.86
CA THR A 108 9.53 -30.47 -1.83
C THR A 108 8.27 -29.88 -1.19
N SER A 109 7.10 -30.38 -1.60
CA SER A 109 5.83 -29.91 -1.04
C SER A 109 5.77 -30.09 0.48
N GLU A 110 6.30 -31.20 0.99
CA GLU A 110 6.29 -31.52 2.42
C GLU A 110 7.15 -30.53 3.22
N ALA A 111 8.38 -30.27 2.79
CA ALA A 111 9.29 -29.37 3.50
C ALA A 111 8.79 -27.91 3.45
N VAL A 112 8.27 -27.46 2.30
CA VAL A 112 7.66 -26.13 2.17
C VAL A 112 6.42 -26.00 3.05
N CYS A 113 5.52 -27.00 3.06
CA CYS A 113 4.34 -26.97 3.92
C CYS A 113 4.72 -26.95 5.41
N ALA A 114 5.68 -27.78 5.83
CA ALA A 114 6.14 -27.82 7.21
C ALA A 114 6.70 -26.46 7.66
N GLU A 115 7.49 -25.80 6.79
CA GLU A 115 8.04 -24.47 7.10
C GLU A 115 6.95 -23.40 7.17
N LEU A 116 5.98 -23.39 6.26
CA LEU A 116 4.85 -22.44 6.31
C LEU A 116 4.03 -22.59 7.60
N PHE A 117 3.77 -23.82 8.05
CA PHE A 117 3.08 -24.06 9.34
C PHE A 117 3.93 -23.64 10.53
N ARG A 118 5.25 -23.87 10.49
CA ARG A 118 6.16 -23.43 11.56
C ARG A 118 6.15 -21.90 11.68
N MET A 119 6.30 -21.19 10.55
CA MET A 119 6.30 -19.73 10.51
C MET A 119 4.98 -19.10 10.98
N THR A 120 3.85 -19.77 10.77
CA THR A 120 2.51 -19.26 11.13
C THR A 120 1.99 -19.75 12.47
N GLY A 121 2.60 -20.78 13.07
CA GLY A 121 2.20 -21.34 14.36
C GLY A 121 2.84 -20.67 15.59
N GLU A 122 3.92 -19.92 15.39
CA GLU A 122 4.61 -19.17 16.45
C GLU A 122 3.98 -17.76 16.58
N ASP A 123 2.90 -17.62 17.37
CA ASP A 123 2.33 -16.30 17.69
C ASP A 123 3.36 -15.46 18.47
N SER A 124 4.03 -14.52 17.80
CA SER A 124 5.08 -13.70 18.38
C SER A 124 4.58 -12.45 19.14
N GLY A 125 3.27 -12.25 19.24
CA GLY A 125 2.69 -11.06 19.85
C GLY A 125 1.23 -11.19 20.34
N PRO A 126 0.69 -10.15 21.01
CA PRO A 126 -0.69 -10.14 21.46
C PRO A 126 -1.66 -10.19 20.27
N SER A 127 -2.66 -11.07 20.38
CA SER A 127 -3.69 -11.22 19.33
C SER A 127 -4.53 -9.95 19.20
N MET A 128 -4.36 -9.24 18.07
CA MET A 128 -5.14 -8.05 17.74
C MET A 128 -6.64 -8.35 17.67
N SER A 129 -7.02 -9.47 17.03
CA SER A 129 -8.43 -9.89 16.93
C SER A 129 -9.06 -10.15 18.31
N ARG A 130 -8.32 -10.80 19.22
CA ARG A 130 -8.79 -11.03 20.59
C ARG A 130 -8.88 -9.72 21.38
N PHE A 131 -7.94 -8.79 21.20
CA PHE A 131 -7.98 -7.48 21.84
C PHE A 131 -9.20 -6.68 21.36
N VAL A 132 -9.41 -6.59 20.04
CA VAL A 132 -10.57 -5.91 19.45
C VAL A 132 -11.89 -6.51 19.95
N ALA A 133 -11.98 -7.84 20.01
CA ALA A 133 -13.20 -8.51 20.44
C ALA A 133 -13.54 -8.36 21.94
N ARG A 134 -12.55 -8.10 22.81
CA ARG A 134 -12.74 -8.16 24.27
C ARG A 134 -12.47 -6.86 25.02
N SER A 135 -11.61 -6.00 24.49
CA SER A 135 -10.99 -4.92 25.26
C SER A 135 -10.92 -3.58 24.54
N ALA A 136 -11.00 -3.55 23.20
CA ALA A 136 -10.90 -2.30 22.47
C ALA A 136 -12.07 -1.36 22.78
N THR A 137 -11.76 -0.08 22.98
CA THR A 137 -12.77 0.97 23.03
C THR A 137 -13.32 1.25 21.62
N ASN A 138 -14.46 1.94 21.54
CA ASN A 138 -14.98 2.39 20.24
C ASN A 138 -13.99 3.29 19.49
N ASP A 139 -13.19 4.09 20.21
CA ASP A 139 -12.20 4.97 19.59
C ASP A 139 -11.03 4.16 19.04
N GLN A 140 -10.55 3.15 19.78
CA GLN A 140 -9.51 2.22 19.28
C GLN A 140 -10.01 1.38 18.10
N LEU A 141 -11.28 0.99 18.08
CA LEU A 141 -11.87 0.29 16.94
C LEU A 141 -11.93 1.21 15.69
N ARG A 142 -12.31 2.48 15.86
CA ARG A 142 -12.30 3.44 14.76
C ARG A 142 -10.90 3.72 14.25
N GLU A 143 -9.93 3.89 15.16
CA GLU A 143 -8.51 4.02 14.80
C GLU A 143 -8.03 2.80 14.01
N PHE A 144 -8.34 1.59 14.47
CA PHE A 144 -8.03 0.36 13.74
C PHE A 144 -8.61 0.36 12.31
N LEU A 145 -9.87 0.80 12.15
CA LEU A 145 -10.50 0.90 10.84
C LEU A 145 -9.88 1.99 9.95
N VAL A 146 -9.41 3.10 10.52
CA VAL A 146 -8.63 4.12 9.79
C VAL A 146 -7.34 3.52 9.21
N HIS A 147 -6.58 2.76 10.00
CA HIS A 147 -5.38 2.09 9.48
C HIS A 147 -5.70 1.07 8.38
N LYS A 148 -6.80 0.33 8.55
CA LYS A 148 -7.21 -0.70 7.61
C LYS A 148 -7.84 -0.15 6.34
N SER A 149 -8.50 1.02 6.38
CA SER A 149 -9.17 1.61 5.22
C SER A 149 -8.20 1.97 4.09
N VAL A 150 -6.92 2.21 4.40
CA VAL A 150 -5.86 2.46 3.40
C VAL A 150 -5.71 1.28 2.42
N TYR A 151 -5.88 0.05 2.91
CA TYR A 151 -5.83 -1.15 2.07
C TYR A 151 -7.23 -1.65 1.69
N GLN A 152 -8.09 -1.81 2.69
CA GLN A 152 -9.30 -2.62 2.58
C GLN A 152 -10.32 -2.02 1.60
N LEU A 153 -10.34 -0.69 1.42
CA LEU A 153 -11.21 -0.04 0.44
C LEU A 153 -10.76 -0.25 -1.02
N LYS A 154 -9.56 -0.79 -1.26
CA LYS A 154 -9.04 -1.21 -2.57
C LYS A 154 -8.62 -2.69 -2.62
N GLU A 155 -9.08 -3.50 -1.66
CA GLU A 155 -8.79 -4.93 -1.66
C GLU A 155 -9.41 -5.56 -2.93
N ALA A 156 -8.67 -6.27 -3.79
CA ALA A 156 -7.28 -6.75 -3.69
C ALA A 156 -6.42 -6.30 -4.89
N ASP A 157 -6.52 -5.02 -5.25
CA ASP A 157 -5.93 -4.45 -6.47
C ASP A 157 -4.43 -4.68 -6.66
N PRO A 158 -3.57 -4.53 -5.63
CA PRO A 158 -2.13 -4.82 -5.79
C PRO A 158 -1.85 -6.27 -6.22
N HIS A 159 -2.60 -7.24 -5.68
CA HIS A 159 -2.39 -8.67 -5.96
C HIS A 159 -2.71 -9.05 -7.41
N THR A 160 -3.59 -8.29 -8.08
CA THR A 160 -3.93 -8.50 -9.49
C THR A 160 -2.70 -8.36 -10.40
N PHE A 161 -1.71 -7.53 -10.05
CA PHE A 161 -0.46 -7.38 -10.81
C PHE A 161 0.42 -8.64 -10.78
N ALA A 162 0.20 -9.59 -9.86
CA ALA A 162 0.89 -10.87 -9.87
C ALA A 162 0.36 -11.82 -10.97
N ILE A 163 -0.90 -11.69 -11.38
CA ILE A 163 -1.54 -12.62 -12.34
C ILE A 163 -0.76 -12.72 -13.65
N PRO A 164 -0.37 -11.63 -14.34
CA PRO A 164 0.38 -11.72 -15.60
C PRO A 164 1.72 -12.47 -15.47
N ARG A 165 2.34 -12.46 -14.29
CA ARG A 165 3.67 -13.03 -14.00
C ARG A 165 3.64 -14.54 -13.72
N LEU A 166 2.46 -15.12 -13.45
CA LEU A 166 2.30 -16.53 -13.14
C LEU A 166 1.91 -17.38 -14.36
N ALA A 167 2.09 -18.70 -14.26
CA ALA A 167 1.64 -19.66 -15.26
C ALA A 167 1.10 -20.95 -14.62
N GLY A 168 0.34 -21.74 -15.39
CA GLY A 168 -0.16 -23.05 -14.98
C GLY A 168 -1.05 -23.03 -13.73
N ARG A 169 -0.89 -24.05 -12.88
CA ARG A 169 -1.71 -24.25 -11.67
C ARG A 169 -1.69 -23.06 -10.72
N ALA A 170 -0.54 -22.41 -10.55
CA ALA A 170 -0.40 -21.26 -9.65
C ALA A 170 -1.23 -20.05 -10.15
N LYS A 171 -1.21 -19.79 -11.46
CA LYS A 171 -2.06 -18.76 -12.07
C LYS A 171 -3.53 -19.06 -11.88
N ALA A 172 -3.96 -20.31 -12.13
CA ALA A 172 -5.34 -20.71 -11.95
C ALA A 172 -5.82 -20.53 -10.50
N ALA A 173 -5.01 -20.94 -9.52
CA ALA A 173 -5.31 -20.78 -8.10
C ALA A 173 -5.38 -19.30 -7.67
N LEU A 174 -4.46 -18.46 -8.15
CA LEU A 174 -4.51 -17.02 -7.84
C LEU A 174 -5.76 -16.35 -8.43
N VAL A 175 -6.18 -16.72 -9.65
CA VAL A 175 -7.41 -16.19 -10.25
C VAL A 175 -8.65 -16.60 -9.46
N GLU A 176 -8.68 -17.83 -8.94
CA GLU A 176 -9.77 -18.29 -8.07
C GLU A 176 -9.86 -17.46 -6.79
N ILE A 177 -8.73 -17.23 -6.11
CA ILE A 177 -8.65 -16.35 -4.93
C ILE A 177 -9.12 -14.93 -5.30
N GLN A 178 -8.58 -14.36 -6.39
CA GLN A 178 -8.86 -12.99 -6.79
C GLN A 178 -10.34 -12.79 -7.18
N ALA A 179 -10.98 -13.80 -7.76
CA ALA A 179 -12.41 -13.76 -8.06
C ALA A 179 -13.26 -13.67 -6.78
N ASP A 180 -12.86 -14.35 -5.71
CA ASP A 180 -13.54 -14.28 -4.41
C ASP A 180 -13.37 -12.91 -3.76
N GLU A 181 -12.15 -12.36 -3.74
CA GLU A 181 -11.86 -11.01 -3.23
C GLU A 181 -12.71 -9.93 -3.93
N TYR A 182 -12.91 -10.09 -5.26
CA TYR A 182 -13.79 -9.23 -6.07
C TYR A 182 -15.27 -9.64 -6.07
N GLY A 183 -15.70 -10.42 -5.07
CA GLY A 183 -17.10 -10.73 -4.83
C GLY A 183 -17.74 -11.65 -5.86
N ASN A 184 -16.95 -12.40 -6.63
CA ASN A 184 -17.40 -13.31 -7.69
C ASN A 184 -18.34 -12.62 -8.71
N GLY A 185 -18.04 -11.37 -9.06
CA GLY A 185 -18.83 -10.55 -10.00
C GLY A 185 -20.06 -9.89 -9.39
N LEU A 186 -20.25 -9.99 -8.07
CA LEU A 186 -21.32 -9.31 -7.34
C LEU A 186 -20.74 -8.12 -6.56
N PRO A 187 -21.00 -6.85 -6.96
CA PRO A 187 -20.39 -5.69 -6.32
C PRO A 187 -20.61 -5.61 -4.81
N ALA A 188 -21.80 -6.00 -4.34
CA ALA A 188 -22.13 -6.00 -2.92
C ALA A 188 -21.38 -7.05 -2.08
N ARG A 189 -20.67 -7.97 -2.72
CA ARG A 189 -19.85 -9.02 -2.09
C ARG A 189 -18.35 -8.76 -2.19
N MET A 190 -17.93 -7.74 -2.94
CA MET A 190 -16.52 -7.34 -2.95
C MET A 190 -16.08 -7.05 -1.52
N HIS A 191 -14.90 -7.54 -1.12
CA HIS A 191 -14.42 -7.35 0.25
C HIS A 191 -14.29 -5.86 0.61
N SER A 192 -13.87 -5.03 -0.34
CA SER A 192 -13.88 -3.57 -0.19
C SER A 192 -15.27 -2.99 0.08
N ALA A 193 -16.32 -3.48 -0.58
CA ALA A 193 -17.69 -3.04 -0.34
C ALA A 193 -18.25 -3.49 1.02
N LEU A 194 -17.82 -4.67 1.50
CA LEU A 194 -18.16 -5.17 2.84
C LEU A 194 -17.44 -4.35 3.94
N PHE A 195 -16.17 -3.99 3.72
CA PHE A 195 -15.42 -3.12 4.60
C PHE A 195 -16.05 -1.71 4.65
N ALA A 196 -16.36 -1.13 3.49
CA ALA A 196 -17.06 0.15 3.38
C ALA A 196 -18.41 0.16 4.12
N ARG A 197 -19.17 -0.94 4.03
CA ARG A 197 -20.41 -1.10 4.82
C ARG A 197 -20.14 -1.06 6.32
N THR A 198 -19.11 -1.76 6.79
CA THR A 198 -18.72 -1.77 8.20
C THR A 198 -18.37 -0.37 8.70
N MET A 199 -17.65 0.42 7.89
CA MET A 199 -17.35 1.81 8.20
C MET A 199 -18.61 2.67 8.33
N ARG A 200 -19.54 2.59 7.38
CA ARG A 200 -20.81 3.33 7.42
C ARG A 200 -21.66 2.96 8.63
N ASP A 201 -21.73 1.67 8.98
CA ASP A 201 -22.47 1.18 10.16
C ASP A 201 -21.89 1.72 11.49
N LEU A 202 -20.63 2.14 11.50
CA LEU A 202 -19.96 2.80 12.62
C LEU A 202 -19.95 4.34 12.54
N GLY A 203 -20.61 4.91 11.52
CA GLY A 203 -20.71 6.34 11.26
C GLY A 203 -19.43 6.97 10.70
N MET A 204 -18.59 6.18 10.04
CA MET A 204 -17.34 6.63 9.40
C MET A 204 -17.55 6.92 7.91
N ASP A 205 -16.66 7.73 7.34
CA ASP A 205 -16.60 8.01 5.90
C ASP A 205 -15.89 6.86 5.16
N ASP A 206 -16.59 6.18 4.26
CA ASP A 206 -16.04 5.07 3.49
C ASP A 206 -15.41 5.48 2.15
N THR A 207 -15.28 6.78 1.88
CA THR A 207 -14.59 7.29 0.70
C THR A 207 -13.12 6.88 0.74
N TYR A 208 -12.66 6.21 -0.33
CA TYR A 208 -11.27 5.77 -0.40
C TYR A 208 -10.31 6.97 -0.38
N GLY A 209 -9.38 6.98 0.59
CA GLY A 209 -8.45 8.09 0.85
C GLY A 209 -8.91 9.07 1.94
N ALA A 210 -10.15 9.00 2.42
CA ALA A 210 -10.70 9.98 3.40
C ALA A 210 -9.89 10.08 4.71
N TYR A 211 -9.27 8.99 5.12
CA TYR A 211 -8.47 8.92 6.35
C TYR A 211 -6.96 8.83 6.10
N LEU A 212 -6.50 9.08 4.87
CA LEU A 212 -5.07 8.97 4.55
C LEU A 212 -4.25 9.96 5.38
N ASP A 213 -4.75 11.18 5.61
CA ASP A 213 -4.10 12.21 6.44
C ASP A 213 -3.95 11.80 7.92
N ALA A 214 -4.74 10.83 8.40
CA ALA A 214 -4.67 10.31 9.76
C ALA A 214 -3.75 9.08 9.89
N ALA A 215 -3.38 8.44 8.78
CA ALA A 215 -2.57 7.22 8.79
C ALA A 215 -1.07 7.55 8.87
N PRO A 216 -0.30 7.00 9.82
CA PRO A 216 1.14 7.28 9.92
C PRO A 216 1.94 6.61 8.79
N ALA A 217 3.16 7.10 8.54
CA ALA A 217 4.10 6.55 7.56
C ALA A 217 4.19 5.01 7.57
N ILE A 218 4.28 4.38 8.75
CA ILE A 218 4.40 2.92 8.86
C ILE A 218 3.18 2.16 8.32
N THR A 219 2.00 2.78 8.35
CA THR A 219 0.80 2.21 7.71
C THR A 219 0.92 2.28 6.19
N LEU A 220 1.39 3.41 5.67
CA LEU A 220 1.66 3.56 4.23
C LEU A 220 2.76 2.61 3.77
N ALA A 221 3.84 2.44 4.54
CA ALA A 221 4.92 1.50 4.26
C ALA A 221 4.41 0.06 4.11
N THR A 222 3.54 -0.40 5.01
CA THR A 222 2.94 -1.74 4.92
C THR A 222 2.11 -1.89 3.63
N ASN A 223 1.43 -0.83 3.20
CA ASN A 223 0.65 -0.82 1.97
C ASN A 223 1.54 -0.78 0.71
N ASN A 224 2.55 0.08 0.72
CA ASN A 224 3.52 0.25 -0.36
C ASN A 224 4.32 -1.03 -0.61
N LEU A 225 4.59 -1.84 0.41
CA LEU A 225 5.26 -3.13 0.25
C LEU A 225 4.48 -4.14 -0.59
N MET A 226 3.15 -4.01 -0.67
CA MET A 226 2.30 -4.89 -1.48
C MET A 226 2.23 -4.46 -2.95
N SER A 227 2.66 -3.24 -3.29
CA SER A 227 2.49 -2.60 -4.59
C SER A 227 3.62 -2.84 -5.58
#